data_AF-A0A963LBM7-F1
#
_entry.id   AF-A0A963LBM7-F1
#
_cell.length_a   1.000
_cell.length_b   1.000
_cell.length_c   1.000
_cell.angle_alpha   90.00
_cell.angle_beta   90.00
_cell.angle_gamma   90.00
#
_symmetry.space_group_name_H-M   'P 1'
#
loop_
_entity.id
_entity.type
_entity.pdbx_description
1 polymer ?
#
loop_
_entity_poly.entity_id
_entity_poly.type
_entity_poly.pdbx_seq_one_letter_code
_entity_poly.pdbx_strand_id
1 'polypeptide(L)'
;MISYRIDVTEADARAHRFRVTLGIPRPAREQRISLPVWIPGSYLVREFARHLSGLQAKQGGRDVPLRQLDKASWRVCCEGRATLSISFNVHAFDPSVRAAFLDAQRG
;
A
#
# COMPACT_ATOMS: atom_id res chain seq x y z
N MET A 1 -13.08 -7.83 9.19
CA MET A 1 -11.93 -7.04 9.68
C MET A 1 -11.04 -6.70 8.49
N ILE A 2 -10.39 -5.55 8.47
CA ILE A 2 -9.38 -5.25 7.42
C ILE A 2 -8.15 -6.13 7.67
N SER A 3 -7.53 -6.65 6.61
CA SER A 3 -6.30 -7.45 6.70
C SER A 3 -5.17 -6.86 5.87
N TYR A 4 -3.95 -7.04 6.36
CA TYR A 4 -2.73 -6.73 5.62
C TYR A 4 -1.88 -7.99 5.53
N ARG A 5 -1.32 -8.25 4.36
CA ARG A 5 -0.31 -9.28 4.12
C ARG A 5 0.91 -8.62 3.51
N ILE A 6 2.07 -8.91 4.06
CA ILE A 6 3.36 -8.39 3.61
C ILE A 6 4.20 -9.59 3.21
N ASP A 7 4.58 -9.65 1.94
CA ASP A 7 5.39 -10.73 1.37
C ASP A 7 6.76 -10.17 0.92
N VAL A 8 7.80 -10.98 1.06
CA VAL A 8 9.16 -10.68 0.62
C VAL A 8 9.78 -11.92 -0.01
N THR A 9 10.36 -11.79 -1.19
CA THR A 9 11.24 -12.79 -1.80
C THR A 9 12.69 -12.29 -1.79
N GLU A 10 13.66 -13.17 -2.06
CA GLU A 10 15.07 -12.75 -2.17
C GLU A 10 15.27 -11.66 -3.24
N ALA A 11 14.59 -11.78 -4.38
CA ALA A 11 14.63 -10.78 -5.43
C ALA A 11 14.04 -9.43 -4.97
N ASP A 12 12.96 -9.47 -4.17
CA ASP A 12 12.37 -8.25 -3.60
C ASP A 12 13.30 -7.60 -2.57
N ALA A 13 13.96 -8.40 -1.74
CA ALA A 13 14.93 -7.93 -0.75
C ALA A 13 16.11 -7.20 -1.40
N ARG A 14 16.69 -7.79 -2.46
CA ARG A 14 17.76 -7.16 -3.27
C ARG A 14 17.29 -5.90 -4.00
N ALA A 15 15.99 -5.77 -4.26
CA ALA A 15 15.38 -4.60 -4.86
C ALA A 15 14.82 -3.59 -3.83
N HIS A 16 15.07 -3.83 -2.53
CA HIS A 16 14.58 -3.01 -1.43
C HIS A 16 13.06 -2.81 -1.51
N ARG A 17 12.30 -3.90 -1.65
CA ARG A 17 10.86 -3.85 -1.96
C ARG A 17 10.04 -4.78 -1.07
N PHE A 18 8.99 -4.26 -0.44
CA PHE A 18 7.93 -5.10 0.12
C PHE A 18 6.77 -5.23 -0.86
N ARG A 19 6.12 -6.40 -0.90
CA ARG A 19 4.82 -6.57 -1.57
C ARG A 19 3.73 -6.56 -0.52
N VAL A 20 2.77 -5.66 -0.66
CA VAL A 20 1.69 -5.49 0.30
C VAL A 20 0.35 -5.81 -0.35
N THR A 21 -0.47 -6.59 0.33
CA THR A 21 -1.88 -6.81 -0.01
C THR A 21 -2.76 -6.34 1.13
N LEU A 22 -3.67 -5.42 0.86
CA LEU A 22 -4.72 -4.91 1.75
C LEU A 22 -6.06 -5.53 1.37
N GLY A 23 -6.70 -6.25 2.30
CA GLY A 23 -8.05 -6.79 2.15
C GLY A 23 -9.10 -5.98 2.92
N ILE A 24 -10.13 -5.53 2.22
CA ILE A 24 -11.28 -4.80 2.78
C ILE A 24 -12.55 -5.64 2.52
N PRO A 25 -13.05 -6.42 3.50
CA PRO A 25 -14.14 -7.37 3.26
C PRO A 25 -15.49 -6.74 2.90
N ARG A 26 -15.77 -5.54 3.41
CA ARG A 26 -17.03 -4.81 3.18
C ARG A 26 -16.70 -3.39 2.73
N PRO A 27 -16.25 -3.21 1.47
CA PRO A 27 -15.87 -1.89 0.98
C PRO A 27 -17.11 -1.03 0.70
N ALA A 28 -16.98 0.28 0.85
CA ALA A 28 -17.99 1.21 0.34
C ALA A 28 -17.99 1.20 -1.20
N ARG A 29 -19.11 1.59 -1.83
CA ARG A 29 -19.22 1.65 -3.30
C ARG A 29 -18.13 2.52 -3.93
N GLU A 30 -17.81 3.62 -3.27
CA GLU A 30 -16.63 4.43 -3.54
C GLU A 30 -15.69 4.36 -2.34
N GLN A 31 -14.82 3.35 -2.31
CA GLN A 31 -13.89 3.17 -1.20
C GLN A 31 -12.72 4.15 -1.35
N ARG A 32 -12.55 5.03 -0.37
CA ARG A 32 -11.33 5.84 -0.25
C ARG A 32 -10.28 5.07 0.53
N ILE A 33 -9.04 5.14 0.06
CA ILE A 33 -7.85 4.73 0.81
C ILE A 33 -6.87 5.89 0.84
N SER A 34 -6.04 5.94 1.88
CA SER A 34 -5.01 6.95 2.01
C SER A 34 -3.83 6.41 2.81
N LEU A 35 -2.65 6.95 2.53
CA LEU A 35 -1.45 6.72 3.32
C LEU A 35 -1.15 7.98 4.16
N PRO A 36 -0.72 7.84 5.42
CA PRO A 36 -0.25 8.98 6.20
C PRO A 36 0.88 9.73 5.47
N VAL A 37 0.99 11.03 5.72
CA VAL A 37 2.09 11.86 5.20
C VAL A 37 3.16 12.17 6.24
N TRP A 38 2.98 11.70 7.49
CA TRP A 38 3.90 11.82 8.62
C TRP A 38 3.67 10.64 9.58
N ILE A 39 4.56 10.46 10.56
CA ILE A 39 4.49 9.38 11.56
C ILE A 39 4.57 9.95 12.98
N PRO A 40 3.81 9.44 13.96
CA PRO A 40 3.92 9.87 15.36
C PRO A 40 5.37 9.91 15.87
N GLY A 41 5.73 10.99 16.58
CA GLY A 41 7.09 11.24 17.03
C GLY A 41 8.01 11.93 16.00
N SER A 42 7.60 12.08 14.74
CA SER A 42 8.31 12.86 13.72
C SER A 42 7.34 13.78 12.98
N TYR A 43 7.16 15.00 13.49
CA TYR A 43 6.24 16.01 12.97
C TYR A 43 6.77 16.75 11.73
N LEU A 44 7.29 16.00 10.76
CA LEU A 44 7.67 16.50 9.45
C LEU A 44 6.90 15.72 8.38
N VAL A 45 6.42 16.44 7.35
CA VAL A 45 5.83 15.81 6.17
C VAL A 45 6.91 15.00 5.42
N ARG A 46 6.63 13.71 5.18
CA ARG A 46 7.53 12.74 4.55
C ARG A 46 7.07 12.25 3.18
N GLU A 47 5.80 12.52 2.81
CA GLU A 47 5.22 12.10 1.53
C GLU A 47 5.41 10.58 1.27
N PHE A 48 5.08 9.72 2.23
CA PHE A 48 5.37 8.27 2.15
C PHE A 48 4.82 7.59 0.89
N ALA A 49 3.75 8.14 0.30
CA ALA A 49 3.14 7.63 -0.91
C ALA A 49 4.10 7.61 -2.11
N ARG A 50 5.15 8.44 -2.12
CA ARG A 50 6.19 8.43 -3.17
C ARG A 50 6.95 7.11 -3.26
N HIS A 51 6.92 6.29 -2.21
CA HIS A 51 7.57 4.99 -2.17
C HIS A 51 6.68 3.87 -2.70
N LEU A 52 5.40 4.15 -3.00
CA LEU A 52 4.48 3.17 -3.53
C LEU A 52 4.64 3.03 -5.05
N SER A 53 4.56 1.79 -5.55
CA SER A 53 4.50 1.51 -6.98
C SER A 53 3.58 0.32 -7.28
N GLY A 54 3.05 0.27 -8.51
CA GLY A 54 2.21 -0.84 -8.96
C GLY A 54 0.91 -1.00 -8.17
N LEU A 55 0.31 0.10 -7.72
CA LEU A 55 -0.94 0.09 -6.99
C LEU A 55 -2.08 -0.40 -7.89
N GLN A 56 -2.74 -1.49 -7.49
CA GLN A 56 -3.80 -2.16 -8.22
C GLN A 56 -4.93 -2.53 -7.26
N ALA A 57 -6.15 -2.62 -7.79
CA ALA A 57 -7.33 -2.99 -7.03
C ALA A 57 -8.12 -4.08 -7.75
N LYS A 58 -8.53 -5.12 -7.01
CA LYS A 58 -9.36 -6.22 -7.49
C LYS A 58 -10.55 -6.45 -6.57
N GLN A 59 -11.70 -6.78 -7.13
CA GLN A 59 -12.88 -7.22 -6.39
C GLN A 59 -13.45 -8.50 -7.02
N GLY A 60 -13.64 -9.54 -6.22
CA GLY A 60 -14.12 -10.84 -6.73
C GLY A 60 -13.26 -11.42 -7.86
N GLY A 61 -11.95 -11.16 -7.83
CA GLY A 61 -10.99 -11.60 -8.85
C GLY A 61 -10.87 -10.71 -10.10
N ARG A 62 -11.72 -9.68 -10.25
CA ARG A 62 -11.69 -8.75 -11.40
C ARG A 62 -11.00 -7.44 -11.02
N ASP A 63 -10.24 -6.87 -11.93
CA ASP A 63 -9.67 -5.53 -11.77
C ASP A 63 -10.79 -4.49 -11.67
N VAL A 64 -10.63 -3.56 -10.73
CA VAL A 64 -11.57 -2.43 -10.55
C VAL A 64 -10.83 -1.10 -10.66
N PRO A 65 -11.48 -0.05 -11.19
CA PRO A 65 -10.82 1.25 -11.39
C PRO A 65 -10.35 1.85 -10.07
N LEU A 66 -9.08 2.28 -10.07
CA LEU A 66 -8.44 3.00 -8.99
C LEU A 66 -7.99 4.37 -9.51
N ARG A 67 -8.49 5.43 -8.88
CA ARG A 67 -8.20 6.82 -9.25
C ARG A 67 -7.42 7.50 -8.14
N GLN A 68 -6.26 8.04 -8.46
CA GLN A 68 -5.54 8.93 -7.55
C GLN A 68 -6.29 10.26 -7.42
N LEU A 69 -6.53 10.68 -6.17
CA LEU A 69 -7.23 11.94 -5.86
C LEU A 69 -6.23 13.05 -5.54
N ASP A 70 -5.17 12.71 -4.82
CA ASP A 70 -4.07 13.59 -4.42
C ASP A 70 -2.78 12.78 -4.23
N LYS A 71 -1.74 13.39 -3.65
CA LYS A 71 -0.42 12.76 -3.45
C LYS A 71 -0.46 11.46 -2.65
N ALA A 72 -1.43 11.29 -1.74
CA ALA A 72 -1.45 10.18 -0.79
C ALA A 72 -2.84 9.54 -0.61
N SER A 73 -3.82 9.85 -1.47
CA SER A 73 -5.14 9.24 -1.42
C SER A 73 -5.69 8.83 -2.78
N TRP A 74 -6.46 7.74 -2.76
CA TRP A 74 -7.05 7.11 -3.93
C TRP A 74 -8.51 6.75 -3.66
N ARG A 75 -9.30 6.70 -4.74
CA ARG A 75 -10.67 6.21 -4.74
C ARG A 75 -10.76 4.95 -5.60
N VAL A 76 -11.44 3.94 -5.07
CA VAL A 76 -11.73 2.70 -5.78
C VAL A 76 -13.24 2.61 -6.00
N CYS A 77 -13.66 2.47 -7.25
CA CYS A 77 -15.05 2.24 -7.61
C CYS A 77 -15.33 0.73 -7.58
N CYS A 78 -16.13 0.27 -6.63
CA CYS A 78 -16.39 -1.16 -6.44
C CYS A 78 -17.88 -1.40 -6.12
N GLU A 79 -18.38 -2.60 -6.36
CA GLU A 79 -19.82 -2.88 -6.30
C GLU A 79 -20.30 -3.28 -4.90
N GLY A 80 -19.44 -3.21 -3.88
CA GLY A 80 -19.75 -3.55 -2.48
C GLY A 80 -20.14 -5.02 -2.22
N ARG A 81 -20.12 -5.89 -3.24
CA ARG A 81 -20.63 -7.27 -3.20
C ARG A 81 -19.57 -8.34 -2.90
N ALA A 82 -18.29 -7.96 -2.88
CA ALA A 82 -17.19 -8.86 -2.52
C ALA A 82 -16.03 -8.08 -1.87
N THR A 83 -15.12 -8.82 -1.25
CA THR A 83 -13.87 -8.26 -0.70
C THR A 83 -13.11 -7.48 -1.76
N LEU A 84 -12.74 -6.25 -1.44
CA LEU A 84 -11.80 -5.45 -2.21
C LEU A 84 -10.38 -5.80 -1.76
N SER A 85 -9.54 -6.22 -2.70
CA SER A 85 -8.12 -6.49 -2.52
C SER A 85 -7.31 -5.41 -3.22
N ILE A 86 -6.37 -4.80 -2.51
CA ILE A 86 -5.51 -3.74 -3.02
C ILE A 86 -4.08 -4.21 -2.87
N SER A 87 -3.34 -4.28 -3.97
CA SER A 87 -1.94 -4.72 -3.99
C SER A 87 -1.02 -3.60 -4.46
N PHE A 88 0.13 -3.46 -3.83
CA PHE A 88 1.16 -2.50 -4.20
C PHE A 88 2.52 -2.93 -3.69
N ASN A 89 3.55 -2.31 -4.23
CA ASN A 89 4.91 -2.45 -3.73
C ASN A 89 5.29 -1.22 -2.91
N VAL A 90 6.15 -1.41 -1.90
CA VAL A 90 6.76 -0.33 -1.12
C VAL A 90 8.27 -0.41 -1.31
N HIS A 91 8.88 0.63 -1.88
CA HIS A 91 10.33 0.77 -1.89
C HIS A 91 10.84 1.18 -0.51
N ALA A 92 11.72 0.38 0.07
CA ALA A 92 12.15 0.44 1.45
C ALA A 92 13.69 0.50 1.52
N PHE A 93 14.26 1.68 1.26
CA PHE A 93 15.69 1.91 1.34
C PHE A 93 16.03 3.19 2.13
N ASP A 94 15.29 3.42 3.22
CA ASP A 94 15.56 4.50 4.18
C ASP A 94 15.98 3.86 5.52
N PRO A 95 17.28 3.90 5.89
CA PRO A 95 17.77 3.23 7.09
C PRO A 95 17.38 3.93 8.40
N SER A 96 16.54 4.97 8.38
CA SER A 96 16.09 5.66 9.58
C SER A 96 14.90 4.99 10.25
N VAL A 97 14.69 5.29 11.54
CA VAL A 97 13.55 4.80 12.35
C VAL A 97 12.17 5.35 11.91
N ARG A 98 12.12 6.15 10.84
CA ARG A 98 10.94 6.93 10.44
C ARG A 98 10.21 6.37 9.23
N ALA A 99 10.83 5.42 8.52
CA ALA A 99 10.35 4.88 7.25
C ALA A 99 10.62 3.37 7.22
N ALA A 100 10.92 2.81 6.04
CA ALA A 100 11.16 1.39 5.86
C ALA A 100 12.52 1.13 5.21
N PHE A 101 13.17 0.07 5.66
CA PHE A 101 14.42 -0.44 5.12
C PHE A 101 14.29 -1.94 4.91
N LEU A 102 14.77 -2.44 3.77
CA LEU A 102 14.89 -3.85 3.46
C LEU A 102 16.08 -4.05 2.54
N ASP A 103 16.95 -4.99 2.86
CA ASP A 103 17.98 -5.50 1.95
C ASP A 103 18.11 -7.02 2.09
N ALA A 104 19.15 -7.60 1.48
CA ALA A 104 19.40 -9.05 1.56
C ALA A 104 19.79 -9.55 2.97
N GLN A 105 20.10 -8.67 3.91
CA GLN A 105 20.58 -9.01 5.25
C GLN A 105 19.52 -8.75 6.34
N ARG A 106 18.69 -7.72 6.20
CA ARG A 106 17.69 -7.33 7.20
C ARG A 106 16.49 -6.59 6.60
N GLY A 107 15.38 -6.59 7.33
CA GLY A 107 14.16 -5.83 7.06
C GLY A 107 13.14 -5.98 8.17
#